data_AF-A0A917PUS3-F1
#
_entry.id   AF-A0A917PUS3-F1
#
_cell.length_a   1.000
_cell.length_b   1.000
_cell.length_c   1.000
_cell.angle_alpha   90.00
_cell.angle_beta   90.00
_cell.angle_gamma   90.00
#
_symmetry.space_group_name_H-M   'P 1'
#
loop_
_entity.id
_entity.type
_entity.pdbx_description
1 polymer ?
#
loop_
_entity_poly.entity_id
_entity_poly.type
_entity_poly.pdbx_seq_one_letter_code
_entity_poly.pdbx_strand_id
1 'polypeptide(L)'
;MSEVHATLPFMTELAYMVREDWGQNGTAMEPQSAVIRDWLGAPPYVFATGDAKKYQSSNSADREFVDFIAPAVADRRVVNFSDLRQLRNGAKSLSQALVILHPYKEQDCELLREIVDAGTVVRMFVIVWSPRDMVRTWLDGIGATNLHTDAAQAGPDAVQLDAAKCWASEQYNGLSSGNGKDAVVQLLRVFTAAGYPLDADTWLRAFFAAGGEFDEAEKVAKLIKEMQQGVKHRIKERYRPEILSVLRERAAELAT
;
A
#
# COMPACT_ATOMS: atom_id res chain seq x y z
N MET A 1 7.76 -18.03 37.61
CA MET A 1 6.87 -17.23 36.76
C MET A 1 7.76 -16.57 35.73
N SER A 2 7.81 -17.11 34.51
CA SER A 2 8.56 -16.50 33.41
C SER A 2 7.76 -15.31 32.89
N GLU A 3 8.31 -14.12 33.06
CA GLU A 3 7.83 -12.91 32.40
C GLU A 3 8.01 -13.09 30.89
N VAL A 4 6.88 -13.20 30.19
CA VAL A 4 6.83 -13.06 28.74
C VAL A 4 7.00 -11.56 28.48
N HIS A 5 8.22 -11.15 28.15
CA HIS A 5 8.43 -9.84 27.55
C HIS A 5 7.64 -9.82 26.25
N ALA A 6 6.52 -9.09 26.24
CA ALA A 6 5.86 -8.70 25.00
C ALA A 6 6.83 -7.78 24.25
N THR A 7 7.58 -8.36 23.32
CA THR A 7 8.33 -7.61 22.32
C THR A 7 7.30 -6.76 21.59
N LEU A 8 7.45 -5.43 21.63
CA LEU A 8 6.69 -4.53 20.77
C LEU A 8 6.83 -5.04 19.33
N PRO A 9 5.75 -5.10 18.54
CA PRO A 9 5.85 -5.55 17.16
C PRO A 9 6.88 -4.69 16.44
N PHE A 10 7.89 -5.34 15.85
CA PHE A 10 8.86 -4.66 14.99
C PHE A 10 8.07 -4.00 13.86
N MET A 11 8.14 -2.67 13.76
CA MET A 11 7.52 -1.95 12.66
C MET A 11 8.40 -2.12 11.42
N THR A 12 7.80 -2.62 10.33
CA THR A 12 8.50 -2.77 9.05
C THR A 12 8.87 -1.39 8.52
N GLU A 13 10.15 -1.13 8.27
CA GLU A 13 10.59 0.06 7.53
C GLU A 13 10.21 -0.11 6.05
N LEU A 14 9.46 0.83 5.50
CA LEU A 14 8.89 0.74 4.17
C LEU A 14 9.36 1.88 3.28
N ALA A 15 9.81 1.53 2.09
CA ALA A 15 10.15 2.50 1.08
C ALA A 15 9.77 2.03 -0.33
N TYR A 16 9.68 2.97 -1.24
CA TYR A 16 9.42 2.68 -2.64
C TYR A 16 10.09 3.70 -3.55
N MET A 17 10.15 3.36 -4.83
CA MET A 17 10.46 4.30 -5.91
C MET A 17 9.61 3.95 -7.13
N VAL A 18 9.18 4.94 -7.90
CA VAL A 18 8.51 4.69 -9.18
C VAL A 18 9.57 4.48 -10.26
N ARG A 19 9.33 3.55 -11.20
CA ARG A 19 10.25 3.23 -12.30
C ARG A 19 10.64 4.45 -13.11
N GLU A 20 9.67 5.33 -13.36
CA GLU A 20 9.86 6.56 -14.12
C GLU A 20 10.91 7.46 -13.43
N ASP A 21 10.87 7.54 -12.10
CA ASP A 21 11.81 8.28 -11.27
C ASP A 21 13.18 7.59 -11.16
N TRP A 22 13.19 6.25 -11.09
CA TRP A 22 14.42 5.46 -11.10
C TRP A 22 15.17 5.58 -12.44
N GLY A 23 14.42 5.47 -13.54
CA GLY A 23 14.98 5.44 -14.88
C GLY A 23 15.33 6.83 -15.42
N GLN A 24 14.47 7.83 -15.21
CA GLN A 24 14.53 9.16 -15.85
C GLN A 24 14.94 9.11 -17.33
N ASN A 25 14.24 8.29 -18.14
CA ASN A 25 14.59 8.02 -19.54
C ASN A 25 15.97 7.37 -19.76
N GLY A 26 16.43 6.58 -18.79
CA GLY A 26 17.66 5.79 -18.84
C GLY A 26 18.91 6.50 -18.32
N THR A 27 18.81 7.72 -17.81
CA THR A 27 19.98 8.51 -17.37
C THR A 27 20.26 8.44 -15.87
N ALA A 28 19.26 8.02 -15.07
CA ALA A 28 19.34 8.09 -13.60
C ALA A 28 19.43 6.71 -12.91
N MET A 29 19.44 5.60 -13.65
CA MET A 29 19.40 4.26 -13.07
C MET A 29 20.55 4.02 -12.08
N GLU A 30 21.78 4.41 -12.41
CA GLU A 30 22.93 4.24 -11.53
C GLU A 30 22.86 5.09 -10.24
N PRO A 31 22.67 6.43 -10.30
CA PRO A 31 22.55 7.24 -9.08
C PRO A 31 21.30 6.89 -8.24
N GLN A 32 20.15 6.61 -8.85
CA GLN A 32 18.95 6.22 -8.10
C GLN A 32 19.09 4.84 -7.46
N SER A 33 19.80 3.92 -8.12
CA SER A 33 20.14 2.62 -7.51
C SER A 33 21.10 2.78 -6.33
N ALA A 34 21.96 3.80 -6.32
CA ALA A 34 22.80 4.09 -5.16
C ALA A 34 21.97 4.52 -3.95
N VAL A 35 20.95 5.37 -4.14
CA VAL A 35 20.00 5.76 -3.09
C VAL A 35 19.26 4.55 -2.54
N ILE A 36 18.78 3.67 -3.42
CA ILE A 36 18.10 2.43 -3.01
C ILE A 36 19.05 1.54 -2.21
N ARG A 37 20.29 1.34 -2.66
CA ARG A 37 21.29 0.53 -1.93
C ARG A 37 21.61 1.10 -0.54
N ASP A 38 21.78 2.41 -0.42
CA ASP A 38 22.03 3.08 0.86
C ASP A 38 20.90 2.80 1.86
N TRP A 39 19.65 2.92 1.41
CA TRP A 39 18.48 2.60 2.22
C TRP A 39 18.38 1.10 2.57
N LEU A 40 18.63 0.20 1.61
CA LEU A 40 18.60 -1.25 1.82
C LEU A 40 19.66 -1.72 2.82
N GLY A 41 20.80 -1.03 2.91
CA GLY A 41 21.94 -1.41 3.74
C GLY A 41 22.85 -2.42 3.04
N ALA A 42 23.53 -3.26 3.82
CA ALA A 42 24.52 -4.20 3.28
C ALA A 42 23.86 -5.46 2.65
N PRO A 43 24.40 -5.99 1.55
CA PRO A 43 23.96 -7.26 0.97
C PRO A 43 24.26 -8.46 1.91
N PRO A 44 23.60 -9.62 1.71
CA PRO A 44 22.76 -9.97 0.56
C PRO A 44 21.31 -9.49 0.68
N TYR A 45 20.71 -9.12 -0.46
CA TYR A 45 19.30 -8.75 -0.55
C TYR A 45 18.44 -9.91 -1.04
N VAL A 46 17.18 -9.94 -0.60
CA VAL A 46 16.17 -10.88 -1.10
C VAL A 46 15.27 -10.14 -2.09
N PHE A 47 15.33 -10.53 -3.35
CA PHE A 47 14.45 -10.03 -4.40
C PHE A 47 13.29 -10.99 -4.61
N ALA A 48 12.07 -10.48 -4.65
CA ALA A 48 10.88 -11.28 -4.84
C ALA A 48 10.12 -10.85 -6.09
N THR A 49 9.71 -11.81 -6.92
CA THR A 49 8.96 -11.56 -8.16
C THR A 49 7.72 -12.45 -8.24
N GLY A 50 6.62 -11.89 -8.77
CA GLY A 50 5.39 -12.64 -9.04
C GLY A 50 5.49 -13.53 -10.30
N ASP A 51 6.49 -13.32 -11.17
CA ASP A 51 6.65 -14.08 -12.42
C ASP A 51 8.13 -14.41 -12.70
N ALA A 52 8.55 -15.58 -12.20
CA ALA A 52 9.91 -16.07 -12.39
C ALA A 52 10.26 -16.30 -13.88
N LYS A 53 9.28 -16.64 -14.73
CA LYS A 53 9.53 -16.83 -16.17
C LYS A 53 9.80 -15.50 -16.84
N LYS A 54 9.00 -14.47 -16.54
CA LYS A 54 9.22 -13.11 -17.04
C LYS A 54 10.54 -12.55 -16.54
N TYR A 55 10.87 -12.77 -15.27
CA TYR A 55 12.16 -12.38 -14.69
C TYR A 55 13.36 -12.95 -15.45
N GLN A 56 13.29 -14.23 -15.85
CA GLN A 56 14.37 -14.91 -16.58
C GLN A 56 14.47 -14.54 -18.07
N SER A 57 13.49 -13.82 -18.62
CA SER A 57 13.51 -13.41 -20.03
C SER A 57 14.66 -12.43 -20.33
N SER A 58 15.12 -12.40 -21.59
CA SER A 58 16.25 -11.56 -22.00
C SER A 58 15.99 -10.06 -21.90
N ASN A 59 14.72 -9.64 -21.90
CA ASN A 59 14.29 -8.23 -21.90
C ASN A 59 13.54 -7.87 -20.61
N SER A 60 13.89 -8.53 -19.51
CA SER A 60 13.23 -8.32 -18.21
C SER A 60 13.70 -7.02 -17.56
N ALA A 61 12.81 -6.03 -17.48
CA ALA A 61 13.05 -4.80 -16.73
C ALA A 61 13.31 -5.07 -15.23
N ASP A 62 12.66 -6.09 -14.66
CA ASP A 62 12.89 -6.49 -13.28
C ASP A 62 14.34 -7.00 -13.11
N ARG A 63 14.86 -7.76 -14.07
CA ARG A 63 16.24 -8.24 -14.05
C ARG A 63 17.24 -7.10 -14.22
N GLU A 64 16.98 -6.18 -15.14
CA GLU A 64 17.78 -4.96 -15.32
C GLU A 64 17.86 -4.18 -13.99
N PHE A 65 16.72 -3.94 -13.34
CA PHE A 65 16.68 -3.32 -12.02
C PHE A 65 17.55 -4.08 -11.00
N VAL A 66 17.40 -5.41 -10.90
CA VAL A 66 18.22 -6.23 -9.99
C VAL A 66 19.71 -6.15 -10.32
N ASP A 67 20.10 -6.10 -11.59
CA ASP A 67 21.49 -5.95 -12.03
C ASP A 67 22.09 -4.60 -11.60
N PHE A 68 21.29 -3.53 -11.51
CA PHE A 68 21.72 -2.25 -10.97
C PHE A 68 21.78 -2.23 -9.43
N ILE A 69 20.86 -2.89 -8.72
CA ILE A 69 20.86 -2.92 -7.24
C ILE A 69 21.93 -3.86 -6.69
N ALA A 70 22.10 -5.04 -7.29
CA ALA A 70 23.04 -6.06 -6.84
C ALA A 70 23.73 -6.70 -8.06
N PRO A 71 24.81 -6.09 -8.59
CA PRO A 71 25.51 -6.58 -9.77
C PRO A 71 26.15 -7.96 -9.55
N ALA A 72 26.65 -8.23 -8.34
CA ALA A 72 27.24 -9.51 -8.00
C ALA A 72 26.15 -10.53 -7.64
N VAL A 73 26.23 -11.73 -8.24
CA VAL A 73 25.28 -12.81 -7.98
C VAL A 73 25.27 -13.24 -6.51
N ALA A 74 26.42 -13.14 -5.82
CA ALA A 74 26.52 -13.47 -4.40
C ALA A 74 25.74 -12.51 -3.48
N ASP A 75 25.45 -11.28 -3.95
CA ASP A 75 24.78 -10.24 -3.18
C ASP A 75 23.25 -10.32 -3.30
N ARG A 76 22.73 -11.27 -4.08
CA ARG A 76 21.30 -11.38 -4.36
C ARG A 76 20.78 -12.80 -4.27
N ARG A 77 19.59 -12.92 -3.68
CA ARG A 77 18.75 -14.11 -3.76
C ARG A 77 17.42 -13.72 -4.39
N VAL A 78 17.04 -14.40 -5.48
CA VAL A 78 15.74 -14.19 -6.13
C VAL A 78 14.79 -15.31 -5.72
N VAL A 79 13.59 -14.96 -5.26
CA VAL A 79 12.53 -15.89 -4.84
C VAL A 79 11.21 -15.55 -5.54
N ASN A 80 10.27 -16.50 -5.56
CA ASN A 80 8.91 -16.23 -6.01
C ASN A 80 8.07 -15.64 -4.86
N PHE A 81 7.06 -14.84 -5.16
CA PHE A 81 6.09 -14.40 -4.15
C PHE A 81 5.41 -15.56 -3.41
N SER A 82 5.22 -16.71 -4.05
CA SER A 82 4.74 -17.92 -3.35
C SER A 82 5.59 -18.30 -2.13
N ASP A 83 6.90 -18.04 -2.19
CA ASP A 83 7.85 -18.36 -1.11
C ASP A 83 7.72 -17.38 0.06
N LEU A 84 7.12 -16.19 -0.16
CA LEU A 84 6.88 -15.19 0.88
C LEU A 84 5.67 -15.53 1.76
N ARG A 85 4.81 -16.47 1.36
CA ARG A 85 3.62 -16.88 2.15
C ARG A 85 3.95 -17.38 3.55
N GLN A 86 5.19 -17.79 3.81
CA GLN A 86 5.65 -18.19 5.14
C GLN A 86 5.83 -16.99 6.10
N LEU A 87 5.95 -15.77 5.57
CA LEU A 87 6.16 -14.54 6.34
C LEU A 87 4.84 -13.99 6.91
N ARG A 88 3.72 -14.12 6.20
CA ARG A 88 2.43 -13.54 6.64
C ARG A 88 1.88 -14.05 7.99
N ASN A 89 2.31 -15.24 8.43
CA ASN A 89 1.77 -15.88 9.65
C ASN A 89 2.67 -15.69 10.87
N GLY A 90 3.74 -14.88 10.80
CA GLY A 90 4.69 -14.73 11.91
C GLY A 90 5.60 -15.94 12.15
N ALA A 91 5.44 -17.04 11.40
CA ALA A 91 6.20 -18.27 11.60
C ALA A 91 7.68 -18.13 11.24
N LYS A 92 8.01 -17.15 10.39
CA LYS A 92 9.38 -16.79 10.00
C LYS A 92 9.49 -15.27 9.92
N SER A 93 10.63 -14.76 10.34
CA SER A 93 11.04 -13.38 10.12
C SER A 93 12.20 -13.32 9.14
N LEU A 94 12.28 -12.22 8.39
CA LEU A 94 13.37 -11.92 7.48
C LEU A 94 14.14 -10.71 8.02
N SER A 95 15.41 -10.94 8.36
CA SER A 95 16.31 -9.87 8.80
C SER A 95 17.01 -9.17 7.64
N GLN A 96 17.14 -9.83 6.48
CA GLN A 96 17.64 -9.18 5.26
C GLN A 96 16.59 -8.23 4.67
N ALA A 97 17.06 -7.21 3.95
CA ALA A 97 16.18 -6.33 3.20
C ALA A 97 15.45 -7.11 2.09
N LEU A 98 14.13 -6.91 2.02
CA LEU A 98 13.25 -7.50 1.02
C LEU A 98 12.97 -6.48 -0.09
N VAL A 99 13.25 -6.84 -1.32
CA VAL A 99 13.01 -6.03 -2.51
C VAL A 99 11.89 -6.68 -3.33
N ILE A 100 10.75 -6.01 -3.42
CA ILE A 100 9.58 -6.48 -4.17
C ILE A 100 9.66 -5.94 -5.59
N LEU A 101 9.71 -6.86 -6.55
CA LEU A 101 9.76 -6.57 -7.98
C LEU A 101 8.34 -6.56 -8.56
N HIS A 102 7.83 -5.37 -8.85
CA HIS A 102 6.61 -5.14 -9.62
C HIS A 102 5.40 -5.98 -9.15
N PRO A 103 4.86 -5.71 -7.94
CA PRO A 103 3.63 -6.34 -7.47
C PRO A 103 2.43 -5.74 -8.21
N TYR A 104 2.00 -6.38 -9.30
CA TYR A 104 0.93 -5.84 -10.16
C TYR A 104 -0.40 -6.59 -10.02
N LYS A 105 -0.41 -7.77 -9.40
CA LYS A 105 -1.63 -8.52 -9.15
C LYS A 105 -2.16 -8.16 -7.77
N GLU A 106 -3.48 -8.07 -7.65
CA GLU A 106 -4.18 -7.87 -6.37
C GLU A 106 -3.66 -8.82 -5.27
N GLN A 107 -3.58 -10.13 -5.55
CA GLN A 107 -3.09 -11.14 -4.61
C GLN A 107 -1.65 -10.92 -4.16
N ASP A 108 -0.82 -10.34 -5.04
CA ASP A 108 0.56 -10.05 -4.72
C ASP A 108 0.63 -8.87 -3.75
N CYS A 109 -0.13 -7.80 -4.04
CA CYS A 109 -0.26 -6.63 -3.18
C CYS A 109 -0.84 -6.98 -1.80
N GLU A 110 -1.87 -7.84 -1.78
CA GLU A 110 -2.51 -8.32 -0.56
C GLU A 110 -1.51 -9.09 0.31
N LEU A 111 -0.70 -9.96 -0.29
CA LEU A 111 0.37 -10.67 0.42
C LEU A 111 1.39 -9.70 1.04
N LEU A 112 1.75 -8.60 0.37
CA LEU A 112 2.67 -7.60 0.95
C LEU A 112 2.04 -6.91 2.15
N ARG A 113 0.76 -6.54 2.06
CA ARG A 113 0.02 -5.96 3.18
C ARG A 113 0.04 -6.90 4.38
N GLU A 114 -0.31 -8.17 4.18
CA GLU A 114 -0.27 -9.19 5.25
C GLU A 114 1.14 -9.33 5.87
N ILE A 115 2.21 -9.26 5.06
CA ILE A 115 3.59 -9.36 5.55
C ILE A 115 3.98 -8.14 6.40
N VAL A 116 3.59 -6.94 5.97
CA VAL A 116 3.81 -5.68 6.70
C VAL A 116 3.06 -5.70 8.02
N ASP A 117 1.78 -6.07 8.00
CA ASP A 117 0.93 -6.16 9.20
C ASP A 117 1.45 -7.19 10.20
N ALA A 118 2.02 -8.29 9.69
CA ALA A 118 2.64 -9.31 10.53
C ALA A 118 4.00 -8.89 11.13
N GLY A 119 4.58 -7.76 10.70
CA GLY A 119 5.86 -7.24 11.22
C GLY A 119 7.02 -8.20 11.06
N THR A 120 6.97 -9.06 10.03
CA THR A 120 7.95 -10.15 9.84
C THR A 120 9.16 -9.77 9.03
N VAL A 121 9.21 -8.56 8.50
CA VAL A 121 10.30 -8.05 7.69
C VAL A 121 10.79 -6.76 8.33
N VAL A 122 12.11 -6.60 8.45
CA VAL A 122 12.69 -5.36 9.02
C VAL A 122 12.61 -4.21 8.02
N ARG A 123 12.98 -4.47 6.76
CA ARG A 123 12.96 -3.50 5.65
C ARG A 123 12.35 -4.10 4.41
N MET A 124 11.37 -3.41 3.84
CA MET A 124 10.77 -3.76 2.55
C MET A 124 10.83 -2.56 1.61
N PHE A 125 11.50 -2.75 0.47
CA PHE A 125 11.48 -1.82 -0.65
C PHE A 125 10.59 -2.35 -1.76
N VAL A 126 9.75 -1.51 -2.35
CA VAL A 126 8.93 -1.85 -3.52
C VAL A 126 9.32 -1.00 -4.71
N ILE A 127 9.68 -1.63 -5.83
CA ILE A 127 9.78 -0.91 -7.10
C ILE A 127 8.40 -0.87 -7.77
N VAL A 128 7.87 0.34 -7.94
CA VAL A 128 6.53 0.58 -8.49
C VAL A 128 6.66 0.88 -9.99
N TRP A 129 5.99 0.13 -10.86
CA TRP A 129 6.19 0.27 -12.31
C TRP A 129 5.43 1.42 -12.95
N SER A 130 4.28 1.81 -12.38
CA SER A 130 3.52 2.96 -12.83
C SER A 130 3.11 3.82 -11.63
N PRO A 131 3.16 5.16 -11.74
CA PRO A 131 2.65 6.05 -10.71
C PRO A 131 1.15 5.89 -10.43
N ARG A 132 0.43 5.13 -11.29
CA ARG A 132 -0.99 4.83 -11.15
C ARG A 132 -1.28 3.45 -10.54
N ASP A 133 -0.24 2.67 -10.21
CA ASP A 133 -0.44 1.35 -9.61
C ASP A 133 -1.01 1.50 -8.20
N MET A 134 -2.02 0.68 -7.87
CA MET A 134 -2.71 0.70 -6.57
C MET A 134 -1.74 0.50 -5.40
N VAL A 135 -0.68 -0.30 -5.59
CA VAL A 135 0.35 -0.52 -4.57
C VAL A 135 1.00 0.78 -4.13
N ARG A 136 1.15 1.78 -5.02
CA ARG A 136 1.68 3.10 -4.66
C ARG A 136 0.74 3.82 -3.71
N THR A 137 -0.55 3.85 -4.03
CA THR A 137 -1.58 4.46 -3.19
C THR A 137 -1.66 3.79 -1.81
N TRP A 138 -1.48 2.47 -1.74
CA TRP A 138 -1.35 1.76 -0.47
C TRP A 138 -0.10 2.18 0.31
N LEU A 139 1.07 2.16 -0.33
CA LEU A 139 2.35 2.59 0.26
C LEU A 139 2.28 4.03 0.79
N ASP A 140 1.71 4.95 0.00
CA ASP A 140 1.46 6.33 0.40
C ASP A 140 0.50 6.41 1.60
N GLY A 141 -0.55 5.58 1.63
CA GLY A 141 -1.53 5.54 2.71
C GLY A 141 -0.94 5.07 4.04
N ILE A 142 -0.04 4.10 4.02
CA ILE A 142 0.62 3.56 5.23
C ILE A 142 1.91 4.30 5.60
N GLY A 143 2.26 5.37 4.88
CA GLY A 143 3.40 6.23 5.23
C GLY A 143 4.77 5.71 4.79
N ALA A 144 4.84 4.89 3.74
CA ALA A 144 6.11 4.47 3.16
C ALA A 144 6.89 5.68 2.59
N THR A 145 8.23 5.63 2.68
CA THR A 145 9.10 6.68 2.14
C THR A 145 9.27 6.54 0.63
N ASN A 146 8.98 7.57 -0.14
CA ASN A 146 9.40 7.64 -1.54
C ASN A 146 10.88 8.04 -1.59
N LEU A 147 11.76 7.11 -1.98
CA LEU A 147 13.20 7.34 -2.02
C LEU A 147 13.63 8.34 -3.10
N HIS A 148 12.79 8.63 -4.09
CA HIS A 148 13.11 9.67 -5.06
C HIS A 148 13.05 11.08 -4.44
N THR A 149 12.06 11.30 -3.56
CA THR A 149 11.84 12.59 -2.90
C THR A 149 12.36 12.64 -1.47
N ASP A 150 12.87 11.52 -0.95
CA ASP A 150 13.29 11.31 0.44
C ASP A 150 12.22 11.73 1.46
N ALA A 151 10.95 11.42 1.15
CA ALA A 151 9.82 11.83 1.96
C ALA A 151 8.68 10.82 1.88
N ALA A 152 8.01 10.60 3.01
CA ALA A 152 6.69 9.99 3.03
C ALA A 152 5.65 11.01 2.60
N GLN A 153 4.57 10.56 1.96
CA GLN A 153 3.42 11.41 1.73
C GLN A 153 2.81 11.86 3.06
N ALA A 154 2.24 13.05 3.08
CA ALA A 154 1.45 13.48 4.22
C ALA A 154 0.31 12.48 4.45
N GLY A 155 0.12 12.11 5.72
CA GLY A 155 -0.96 11.21 6.13
C GLY A 155 -2.33 11.71 5.67
N PRO A 156 -3.32 10.82 5.53
CA PRO A 156 -4.66 11.22 5.13
C PRO A 156 -5.27 12.22 6.11
N ASP A 157 -6.19 13.06 5.62
CA ASP A 157 -7.03 13.90 6.49
C ASP A 157 -7.71 13.05 7.58
N ALA A 158 -7.63 13.48 8.83
CA ALA A 158 -8.08 12.68 9.97
C ALA A 158 -9.59 12.35 9.90
N VAL A 159 -10.40 13.25 9.35
CA VAL A 159 -11.86 13.03 9.21
C VAL A 159 -12.13 12.05 8.07
N GLN A 160 -11.38 12.12 6.96
CA GLN A 160 -11.44 11.13 5.89
C GLN A 160 -10.98 9.75 6.37
N LEU A 161 -9.91 9.68 7.17
CA LEU A 161 -9.43 8.45 7.78
C LEU A 161 -10.51 7.81 8.66
N ASP A 162 -11.19 8.58 9.51
CA ASP A 162 -12.26 8.06 10.36
C ASP A 162 -13.49 7.59 9.56
N ALA A 163 -13.84 8.28 8.47
CA ALA A 163 -14.84 7.76 7.53
C ALA A 163 -14.40 6.46 6.86
N ALA A 164 -13.12 6.37 6.48
CA ALA A 164 -12.56 5.20 5.85
C ALA A 164 -12.49 3.99 6.79
N LYS A 165 -12.29 4.20 8.11
CA LYS A 165 -12.45 3.15 9.14
C LYS A 165 -13.85 2.56 9.16
N CYS A 166 -14.89 3.37 8.92
CA CYS A 166 -16.24 2.84 8.77
C CYS A 166 -16.35 1.92 7.54
N TRP A 167 -15.70 2.24 6.42
CA TRP A 167 -15.66 1.37 5.24
C TRP A 167 -14.87 0.09 5.52
N ALA A 168 -13.68 0.23 6.10
CA ALA A 168 -12.81 -0.90 6.43
C ALA A 168 -13.54 -1.91 7.33
N SER A 169 -14.35 -1.42 8.28
CA SER A 169 -15.18 -2.25 9.14
C SER A 169 -16.32 -2.97 8.43
N GLU A 170 -16.72 -2.54 7.23
CA GLU A 170 -17.81 -3.14 6.44
C GLU A 170 -17.30 -4.07 5.32
N GLN A 171 -15.99 -4.22 5.15
CA GLN A 171 -15.38 -5.04 4.08
C GLN A 171 -15.84 -6.50 4.11
N TYR A 172 -16.11 -7.06 5.30
CA TYR A 172 -16.63 -8.42 5.44
C TYR A 172 -18.00 -8.62 4.78
N ASN A 173 -18.76 -7.53 4.55
CA ASN A 173 -20.03 -7.53 3.82
C ASN A 173 -19.86 -7.25 2.31
N GLY A 174 -18.65 -6.88 1.89
CA GLY A 174 -18.32 -6.35 0.56
C GLY A 174 -18.74 -4.89 0.36
N LEU A 175 -17.88 -4.09 -0.26
CA LEU A 175 -18.12 -2.65 -0.49
C LEU A 175 -18.78 -2.33 -1.84
N SER A 176 -18.93 -3.32 -2.72
CA SER A 176 -19.58 -3.13 -4.03
C SER A 176 -21.10 -3.28 -4.01
N SER A 177 -21.68 -3.81 -2.92
CA SER A 177 -23.12 -4.02 -2.78
C SER A 177 -23.61 -3.92 -1.33
N GLY A 178 -24.93 -4.03 -1.12
CA GLY A 178 -25.52 -4.08 0.21
C GLY A 178 -25.13 -2.91 1.14
N ASN A 179 -24.93 -3.23 2.41
CA ASN A 179 -24.62 -2.26 3.45
C ASN A 179 -23.25 -1.57 3.23
N GLY A 180 -22.25 -2.30 2.72
CA GLY A 180 -20.93 -1.73 2.45
C GLY A 180 -20.99 -0.66 1.36
N LYS A 181 -21.68 -0.94 0.25
CA LYS A 181 -21.93 0.08 -0.78
C LYS A 181 -22.70 1.28 -0.26
N ASP A 182 -23.78 1.01 0.50
CA ASP A 182 -24.61 2.08 1.07
C ASP A 182 -23.75 2.99 1.98
N ALA A 183 -22.87 2.40 2.79
CA ALA A 183 -21.92 3.12 3.63
C ALA A 183 -20.95 3.99 2.81
N VAL A 184 -20.29 3.40 1.81
CA VAL A 184 -19.31 4.09 0.95
C VAL A 184 -19.96 5.27 0.24
N VAL A 185 -21.05 5.05 -0.47
CA VAL A 185 -21.72 6.08 -1.26
C VAL A 185 -22.33 7.17 -0.36
N GLN A 186 -22.92 6.81 0.79
CA GLN A 186 -23.47 7.82 1.69
C GLN A 186 -22.38 8.75 2.22
N LEU A 187 -21.27 8.20 2.71
CA LEU A 187 -20.16 8.99 3.24
C LEU A 187 -19.54 9.85 2.15
N LEU A 188 -19.27 9.30 0.96
CA LEU A 188 -18.75 10.08 -0.17
C LEU A 188 -19.66 11.27 -0.52
N ARG A 189 -20.99 11.09 -0.51
CA ARG A 189 -21.94 12.19 -0.76
C ARG A 189 -21.88 13.26 0.32
N VAL A 190 -21.91 12.87 1.59
CA VAL A 190 -21.87 13.81 2.72
C VAL A 190 -20.57 14.63 2.69
N PHE A 191 -19.43 13.97 2.45
CA PHE A 191 -18.14 14.65 2.35
C PHE A 191 -18.04 15.56 1.12
N THR A 192 -18.51 15.10 -0.04
CA THR A 192 -18.53 15.93 -1.26
C THR A 192 -19.40 17.17 -1.07
N ALA A 193 -20.57 17.04 -0.43
CA ALA A 193 -21.43 18.17 -0.09
C ALA A 193 -20.78 19.15 0.90
N ALA A 194 -19.85 18.67 1.72
CA ALA A 194 -19.05 19.47 2.64
C ALA A 194 -17.75 20.02 2.02
N GLY A 195 -17.53 19.83 0.71
CA GLY A 195 -16.39 20.40 -0.03
C GLY A 195 -15.15 19.51 -0.13
N TYR A 196 -15.20 18.27 0.37
CA TYR A 196 -14.09 17.32 0.17
C TYR A 196 -14.04 16.86 -1.29
N PRO A 197 -12.84 16.59 -1.84
CA PRO A 197 -12.70 16.12 -3.20
C PRO A 197 -13.28 14.70 -3.33
N LEU A 198 -14.03 14.47 -4.41
CA LEU A 198 -14.38 13.15 -4.87
C LEU A 198 -13.25 12.62 -5.76
N ASP A 199 -12.12 12.27 -5.16
CA ASP A 199 -10.90 11.80 -5.82
C ASP A 199 -10.49 10.41 -5.32
N ALA A 200 -10.18 9.49 -6.24
CA ALA A 200 -9.92 8.09 -5.89
C ALA A 200 -8.62 7.94 -5.09
N ASP A 201 -7.52 8.59 -5.51
CA ASP A 201 -6.24 8.45 -4.82
C ASP A 201 -6.34 8.93 -3.36
N THR A 202 -6.93 10.10 -3.15
CA THR A 202 -7.13 10.68 -1.81
C THR A 202 -7.92 9.75 -0.90
N TRP A 203 -9.06 9.23 -1.36
CA TRP A 203 -9.92 8.35 -0.55
C TRP A 203 -9.32 6.96 -0.34
N LEU A 204 -8.61 6.42 -1.32
CA LEU A 204 -7.98 5.12 -1.19
C LEU A 204 -6.75 5.16 -0.28
N ARG A 205 -5.99 6.26 -0.23
CA ARG A 205 -4.95 6.45 0.81
C ARG A 205 -5.54 6.39 2.21
N ALA A 206 -6.68 7.07 2.44
CA ALA A 206 -7.40 6.99 3.72
C ALA A 206 -7.92 5.58 4.01
N PHE A 207 -8.42 4.88 2.98
CA PHE A 207 -8.90 3.51 3.10
C PHE A 207 -7.80 2.51 3.45
N PHE A 208 -6.66 2.59 2.78
CA PHE A 208 -5.50 1.75 3.11
C PHE A 208 -4.92 2.05 4.49
N ALA A 209 -4.83 3.32 4.88
CA ALA A 209 -4.44 3.71 6.23
C ALA A 209 -5.41 3.19 7.31
N ALA A 210 -6.67 2.94 6.95
CA ALA A 210 -7.68 2.34 7.81
C ALA A 210 -7.67 0.79 7.82
N GLY A 211 -6.72 0.14 7.12
CA GLY A 211 -6.65 -1.31 7.00
C GLY A 211 -7.51 -1.90 5.87
N GLY A 212 -7.78 -1.12 4.82
CA GLY A 212 -8.47 -1.56 3.62
C GLY A 212 -7.69 -2.65 2.85
N GLU A 213 -8.41 -3.63 2.33
CA GLU A 213 -7.91 -4.72 1.48
C GLU A 213 -7.89 -4.26 0.01
N PHE A 214 -6.98 -4.83 -0.80
CA PHE A 214 -6.80 -4.40 -2.19
C PHE A 214 -8.04 -4.68 -3.04
N ASP A 215 -8.72 -5.81 -2.83
CA ASP A 215 -9.92 -6.17 -3.60
C ASP A 215 -11.06 -5.16 -3.35
N GLU A 216 -11.18 -4.70 -2.10
CA GLU A 216 -12.23 -3.77 -1.69
C GLU A 216 -11.90 -2.35 -2.14
N ALA A 217 -10.61 -1.99 -2.17
CA ALA A 217 -10.12 -0.73 -2.73
C ALA A 217 -10.50 -0.58 -4.20
N GLU A 218 -10.39 -1.64 -5.02
CA GLU A 218 -10.82 -1.60 -6.43
C GLU A 218 -12.32 -1.31 -6.57
N LYS A 219 -13.15 -1.88 -5.69
CA LYS A 219 -14.60 -1.66 -5.67
C LYS A 219 -14.93 -0.21 -5.27
N VAL A 220 -14.24 0.34 -4.27
CA VAL A 220 -14.37 1.75 -3.86
C VAL A 220 -13.93 2.68 -4.98
N ALA A 221 -12.79 2.41 -5.62
CA ALA A 221 -12.27 3.19 -6.75
C ALA A 221 -13.29 3.26 -7.89
N LYS A 222 -13.94 2.13 -8.20
CA LYS A 222 -15.00 2.06 -9.20
C LYS A 222 -16.21 2.92 -8.82
N LEU A 223 -16.68 2.86 -7.58
CA LEU A 223 -17.80 3.69 -7.11
C LEU A 223 -17.48 5.19 -7.20
N ILE A 224 -16.27 5.60 -6.81
CA ILE A 224 -15.82 6.99 -6.93
C ILE A 224 -15.85 7.42 -8.39
N LYS A 225 -15.29 6.61 -9.30
CA LYS A 225 -15.29 6.90 -10.75
C LYS A 225 -16.71 7.02 -11.32
N GLU A 226 -17.61 6.11 -10.95
CA GLU A 226 -19.02 6.16 -11.37
C GLU A 226 -19.69 7.45 -10.87
N MET A 227 -19.46 7.83 -9.60
CA MET A 227 -19.98 9.07 -9.03
C MET A 227 -19.41 10.33 -9.71
N GLN A 228 -18.11 10.35 -10.04
CA GLN A 228 -17.48 11.42 -10.82
C GLN A 228 -18.12 11.55 -12.22
N GLN A 229 -18.53 10.44 -12.82
CA GLN A 229 -19.24 10.40 -14.10
C GLN A 229 -20.73 10.77 -13.99
N GLY A 230 -21.21 11.14 -12.79
CA GLY A 230 -22.58 11.57 -12.55
C GLY A 230 -23.55 10.42 -12.26
N VAL A 231 -23.07 9.20 -12.05
CA VAL A 231 -23.93 8.06 -11.69
C VAL A 231 -24.56 8.28 -10.32
N LYS A 232 -25.89 8.30 -10.28
CA LYS A 232 -26.65 8.40 -9.03
C LYS A 232 -26.95 7.02 -8.46
N HIS A 233 -26.05 6.51 -7.61
CA HIS A 233 -26.29 5.26 -6.90
C HIS A 233 -27.52 5.32 -5.99
N ARG A 234 -28.41 4.33 -6.13
CA ARG A 234 -29.48 4.10 -5.15
C ARG A 234 -28.89 3.40 -3.92
N ILE A 235 -29.15 3.95 -2.74
CA ILE A 235 -28.68 3.43 -1.46
C ILE A 235 -29.79 3.49 -0.41
N LYS A 236 -29.67 2.68 0.64
CA LYS A 236 -30.40 2.92 1.89
C LYS A 236 -29.56 3.78 2.82
N GLU A 237 -30.22 4.54 3.69
CA GLU A 237 -29.53 5.34 4.70
C GLU A 237 -28.90 4.41 5.73
N ARG A 238 -27.55 4.46 5.83
CA ARG A 238 -26.73 3.68 6.76
C ARG A 238 -26.37 4.48 8.00
N TYR A 239 -26.12 5.77 7.81
CA TYR A 239 -25.70 6.72 8.83
C TYR A 239 -26.74 7.83 8.98
N ARG A 240 -26.80 8.42 10.17
CA ARG A 240 -27.65 9.59 10.43
C ARG A 240 -27.12 10.83 9.68
N PRO A 241 -27.95 11.85 9.42
CA PRO A 241 -27.54 13.07 8.72
C PRO A 241 -26.34 13.78 9.36
N GLU A 242 -26.17 13.67 10.68
CA GLU A 242 -25.11 14.34 11.45
C GLU A 242 -23.77 13.60 11.42
N ILE A 243 -23.63 12.52 10.63
CA ILE A 243 -22.45 11.65 10.65
C ILE A 243 -21.13 12.40 10.45
N LEU A 244 -21.10 13.44 9.62
CA LEU A 244 -19.88 14.21 9.42
C LEU A 244 -19.43 14.95 10.68
N SER A 245 -20.36 15.52 11.44
CA SER A 245 -20.04 16.18 12.71
C SER A 245 -19.48 15.17 13.71
N VAL A 246 -20.11 13.99 13.80
CA VAL A 246 -19.66 12.89 14.66
C VAL A 246 -18.24 12.44 14.30
N LEU A 247 -17.91 12.33 13.00
CA LEU A 247 -16.56 11.96 12.56
C LEU A 247 -15.53 13.07 12.83
N ARG A 248 -15.91 14.34 12.72
CA ARG A 248 -15.03 15.48 13.07
C ARG A 248 -14.72 15.51 14.56
N GLU A 249 -15.72 15.29 15.41
CA GLU A 249 -15.55 15.23 16.86
C GLU A 249 -14.57 14.11 17.25
N ARG A 250 -14.75 12.90 16.70
CA ARG A 250 -13.83 11.77 16.94
C ARG A 250 -12.40 12.04 16.47
N ALA A 251 -12.26 12.62 15.27
CA ALA A 251 -10.95 12.96 14.73
C ALA A 251 -10.22 14.00 15.61
N ALA A 252 -10.96 14.94 16.21
CA ALA A 252 -10.40 15.93 17.14
C ALA A 252 -10.00 15.30 18.49
N GLU A 253 -10.80 14.38 19.03
CA GLU A 253 -10.48 13.65 20.27
C GLU A 253 -9.18 12.84 20.15
N LEU A 254 -8.96 12.17 19.01
CA LEU A 254 -7.73 11.40 18.76
C LEU A 254 -6.48 12.26 18.54
N ALA A 255 -6.65 13.55 18.25
CA ALA A 255 -5.55 14.49 18.06
C ALA A 255 -5.06 15.13 19.38
N THR A 256 -5.70 14.81 20.51
CA THR A 256 -5.41 15.36 21.85
C THR A 256 -4.65 14.35 22.70
#